data_AF-A0AAQ0XQX6-F1
#
_entry.id   AF-A0AAQ0XQX6-F1
#
_cell.length_a   1.000
_cell.length_b   1.000
_cell.length_c   1.000
_cell.angle_alpha   90.00
_cell.angle_beta   90.00
_cell.angle_gamma   90.00
#
_symmetry.space_group_name_H-M   'P 1'
#
loop_
_entity.id
_entity.type
_entity.pdbx_description
1 polymer ?
#
loop_
_entity_poly.entity_id
_entity_poly.type
_entity_poly.pdbx_seq_one_letter_code
_entity_poly.pdbx_strand_id
1 'polypeptide(L)'
;MEKAIVVNRQVLTSRPQAVLMVHSLNGYTVCVIPAAFSLVVGQELYRPEHHRGVWRVSGSNDLFPANVTGSMTLDEAQRAFNQILSQ
;
A
#
# COMPACT_ATOMS: atom_id res chain seq x y z
N MET A 1 -13.81 8.77 -8.42
CA MET A 1 -13.34 8.04 -7.23
C MET A 1 -11.92 7.57 -7.47
N GLU A 2 -10.97 7.97 -6.63
CA GLU A 2 -9.56 7.57 -6.77
C GLU A 2 -9.41 6.09 -6.41
N LYS A 3 -8.67 5.33 -7.23
CA LYS A 3 -8.41 3.90 -7.06
C LYS A 3 -6.92 3.62 -7.02
N ALA A 4 -6.54 2.59 -6.29
CA ALA A 4 -5.20 2.06 -6.24
C ALA A 4 -5.21 0.54 -6.09
N ILE A 5 -4.12 -0.14 -6.46
CA ILE A 5 -4.00 -1.59 -6.43
C ILE A 5 -2.73 -1.97 -5.66
N VAL A 6 -2.83 -2.93 -4.75
CA VAL A 6 -1.66 -3.52 -4.11
C VAL A 6 -0.92 -4.38 -5.15
N VAL A 7 0.31 -4.02 -5.49
CA VAL A 7 1.11 -4.73 -6.52
C VAL A 7 2.23 -5.58 -5.91
N ASN A 8 2.63 -5.31 -4.66
CA ASN A 8 3.56 -6.16 -3.93
C ASN A 8 3.25 -6.11 -2.43
N ARG A 9 3.51 -7.23 -1.73
CA ARG A 9 3.43 -7.36 -0.29
C ARG A 9 4.49 -8.31 0.22
N GLN A 10 5.23 -7.88 1.23
CA GLN A 10 6.17 -8.74 1.91
C GLN A 10 6.14 -8.50 3.42
N VAL A 11 5.99 -9.59 4.18
CA VAL A 11 6.07 -9.54 5.64
C VAL A 11 7.53 -9.38 6.03
N LEU A 12 7.79 -8.44 6.94
CA LEU A 12 9.12 -8.25 7.52
C LEU A 12 9.35 -9.34 8.57
N THR A 13 10.48 -10.04 8.48
CA THR A 13 10.81 -11.12 9.43
C THR A 13 11.28 -10.55 10.78
N SER A 14 11.82 -9.33 10.79
CA SER A 14 12.37 -8.68 11.98
C SER A 14 11.32 -8.07 12.92
N ARG A 15 10.06 -7.92 12.48
CA ARG A 15 9.00 -7.17 13.20
C ARG A 15 7.61 -7.52 12.67
N PRO A 16 6.53 -7.35 13.46
CA PRO A 16 5.16 -7.69 13.05
C PRO A 16 4.57 -6.66 12.06
N GLN A 17 5.29 -6.35 11.00
CA GLN A 17 4.92 -5.40 9.96
C GLN A 17 5.06 -6.04 8.57
N ALA A 18 4.38 -5.47 7.58
CA ALA A 18 4.54 -5.81 6.19
C ALA A 18 4.80 -4.55 5.37
N VAL A 19 5.65 -4.65 4.36
CA VAL A 19 5.86 -3.62 3.35
C VAL A 19 4.91 -3.89 2.20
N LEU A 20 4.25 -2.85 1.74
CA LEU A 20 3.39 -2.86 0.57
C LEU A 20 3.92 -1.92 -0.49
N MET A 21 3.75 -2.32 -1.73
CA MET A 21 3.81 -1.42 -2.87
C MET A 21 2.41 -1.31 -3.47
N VAL A 22 1.96 -0.08 -3.65
CA VAL A 22 0.64 0.25 -4.14
C VAL A 22 0.80 1.12 -5.39
N HIS A 23 0.03 0.81 -6.43
CA HIS A 23 -0.01 1.56 -7.68
C HIS A 23 -1.34 2.31 -7.80
N SER A 24 -1.29 3.62 -8.02
CA SER A 24 -2.45 4.46 -8.34
C SER A 24 -2.25 5.11 -9.71
N LEU A 25 -3.23 5.92 -10.15
CA LEU A 25 -3.13 6.67 -11.41
C LEU A 25 -1.90 7.58 -11.48
N ASN A 26 -1.43 8.08 -10.34
CA ASN A 26 -0.31 9.03 -10.29
C ASN A 26 1.06 8.35 -10.29
N GLY A 27 1.11 7.03 -10.06
CA GLY A 27 2.33 6.24 -9.94
C GLY A 27 2.31 5.32 -8.71
N TYR A 28 3.47 5.10 -8.10
CA TYR A 28 3.66 4.11 -7.04
C TYR A 28 3.83 4.74 -5.66
N THR A 29 3.48 4.00 -4.62
CA THR A 29 3.73 4.34 -3.21
C THR A 29 4.15 3.09 -2.47
N VAL A 30 5.24 3.20 -1.69
CA VAL A 30 5.68 2.17 -0.76
C VAL A 30 5.27 2.57 0.65
N CYS A 31 4.66 1.65 1.40
CA CYS A 31 4.24 1.91 2.78
C CYS A 31 4.43 0.68 3.66
N VAL A 32 4.55 0.90 4.97
CA VAL A 32 4.69 -0.15 5.98
C VAL A 32 3.43 -0.16 6.84
N ILE A 33 2.87 -1.35 7.04
CA ILE A 33 1.64 -1.58 7.80
C ILE A 33 1.81 -2.71 8.81
N PRO A 34 0.93 -2.87 9.80
CA PRO A 34 0.90 -4.07 10.64
C PRO A 34 0.73 -5.34 9.80
N ALA A 35 1.49 -6.39 10.10
CA ALA A 35 1.45 -7.64 9.33
C ALA A 35 0.07 -8.34 9.38
N ALA A 36 -0.69 -8.12 10.46
CA ALA A 36 -2.03 -8.64 10.65
C ALA A 36 -3.08 -8.04 9.69
N PHE A 37 -2.77 -6.91 9.04
CA PHE A 37 -3.69 -6.30 8.09
C PHE A 37 -3.76 -7.16 6.82
N SER A 38 -4.96 -7.69 6.54
CA SER A 38 -5.20 -8.74 5.54
C SER A 38 -5.34 -8.18 4.13
N LEU A 39 -4.28 -7.55 3.62
CA LEU A 39 -4.18 -7.17 2.21
C LEU A 39 -3.42 -8.21 1.41
N VAL A 40 -3.87 -8.46 0.19
CA VAL A 40 -3.23 -9.36 -0.78
C VAL A 40 -2.85 -8.59 -2.03
N VAL A 41 -1.88 -9.11 -2.79
CA VAL A 41 -1.54 -8.57 -4.12
C VAL A 41 -2.77 -8.69 -5.03
N GLY A 42 -3.03 -7.67 -5.83
CA GLY A 42 -4.22 -7.53 -6.66
C GLY A 42 -5.42 -6.89 -5.95
N GLN A 43 -5.36 -6.69 -4.64
CA GLN A 43 -6.44 -6.05 -3.89
C GLN A 43 -6.59 -4.58 -4.31
N GLU A 44 -7.81 -4.20 -4.68
CA GLU A 44 -8.16 -2.81 -4.96
C GLU A 44 -8.42 -2.03 -3.66
N LEU A 45 -7.97 -0.78 -3.67
CA LEU A 45 -8.20 0.23 -2.66
C LEU A 45 -8.90 1.43 -3.32
N TYR A 46 -9.81 2.08 -2.61
CA TYR A 46 -10.44 3.31 -3.10
C TYR A 46 -10.48 4.38 -2.02
N ARG A 47 -10.39 5.64 -2.44
CA ARG A 47 -10.51 6.78 -1.52
C ARG A 47 -11.99 7.15 -1.33
N PRO A 48 -12.55 7.04 -0.12
CA PRO A 48 -13.92 7.46 0.15
C PRO A 48 -14.03 9.00 0.05
N GLU A 49 -15.15 9.50 -0.49
CA GLU A 49 -15.34 10.96 -0.67
C GLU A 49 -15.31 11.74 0.67
N HIS A 50 -15.73 11.10 1.75
CA HIS A 50 -15.88 11.73 3.07
C HIS A 50 -14.68 11.49 4.00
N HIS A 51 -13.69 10.68 3.59
CA HIS A 51 -12.52 10.36 4.38
C HIS A 51 -11.23 10.63 3.59
N ARG A 52 -10.51 11.69 3.96
CA ARG A 52 -9.27 12.09 3.26
C ARG A 52 -8.02 11.38 3.77
N GLY A 53 -8.06 10.84 4.99
CA GLY A 53 -6.89 10.26 5.66
C GLY A 53 -6.74 8.74 5.51
N VAL A 54 -7.71 8.06 4.89
CA VAL A 54 -7.72 6.59 4.78
C VAL A 54 -8.21 6.15 3.41
N TRP A 55 -7.84 4.94 3.05
CA TRP A 55 -8.37 4.23 1.90
C TRP A 55 -9.28 3.10 2.38
N ARG A 56 -10.28 2.71 1.60
CA ARG A 56 -11.09 1.52 1.87
C ARG A 56 -10.65 0.36 1.00
N VAL A 57 -10.69 -0.83 1.57
CA VAL A 57 -10.41 -2.07 0.85
C VAL A 57 -11.65 -2.47 0.05
N SER A 58 -11.47 -2.74 -1.25
CA SER A 58 -12.57 -3.19 -2.11
C SER A 58 -13.13 -4.53 -1.64
N GLY A 59 -14.46 -4.62 -1.55
CA GLY A 59 -15.13 -5.82 -1.04
C GLY A 59 -15.10 -5.98 0.48
N SER A 60 -14.54 -5.03 1.24
CA SER A 60 -14.60 -5.02 2.71
C SER A 60 -14.96 -3.65 3.29
N ASN A 61 -15.22 -3.62 4.59
CA ASN A 61 -15.42 -2.39 5.36
C ASN A 61 -14.13 -1.89 6.02
N ASP A 62 -12.99 -2.52 5.73
CA ASP A 62 -11.73 -2.20 6.37
C ASP A 62 -11.13 -0.90 5.85
N LEU A 63 -10.53 -0.15 6.76
CA LEU A 63 -9.82 1.08 6.47
C LEU A 63 -8.31 0.81 6.43
N PHE A 64 -7.71 1.12 5.29
CA PHE A 64 -6.27 1.10 5.07
C PHE A 64 -5.66 2.46 5.44
N PRO A 65 -4.76 2.53 6.45
CA PRO A 65 -4.33 3.79 7.05
C PRO A 65 -3.14 4.47 6.37
N ALA A 66 -2.79 4.10 5.12
CA ALA A 66 -1.64 4.69 4.43
C ALA A 66 -2.05 5.78 3.43
N ASN A 67 -1.25 6.84 3.35
CA ASN A 67 -1.40 7.86 2.33
C ASN A 67 -0.80 7.38 1.00
N VAL A 68 -1.64 6.88 0.10
CA VAL A 68 -1.23 6.56 -1.28
C VAL A 68 -1.23 7.85 -2.09
N THR A 69 -0.05 8.34 -2.45
CA THR A 69 0.15 9.57 -3.25
C THR A 69 0.43 9.27 -4.71
N GLY A 70 0.99 8.09 -5.00
CA GLY A 70 1.48 7.68 -6.32
C GLY A 70 2.72 8.45 -6.77
N SER A 71 3.46 9.12 -5.89
CA SER A 71 4.52 10.05 -6.31
C SER A 71 5.83 9.41 -6.81
N MET A 72 5.95 8.08 -6.81
CA MET A 72 7.16 7.37 -7.25
C MET A 72 6.97 6.74 -8.63
N THR A 73 8.03 6.71 -9.43
CA THR A 73 8.14 5.77 -10.56
C THR A 73 8.27 4.33 -10.07
N LEU A 74 8.13 3.36 -10.98
CA LEU A 74 8.29 1.94 -10.63
C LEU A 74 9.70 1.63 -10.10
N ASP A 75 10.75 2.18 -10.73
CA ASP A 75 12.14 1.95 -10.32
C ASP A 75 12.42 2.52 -8.92
N GLU A 76 11.99 3.75 -8.66
CA GLU A 76 12.10 4.38 -7.34
C GLU A 76 11.38 3.57 -6.27
N ALA A 77 10.15 3.12 -6.55
CA ALA A 77 9.38 2.29 -5.64
C ALA A 77 10.06 0.93 -5.38
N GLN A 78 10.58 0.27 -6.41
CA GLN A 78 11.30 -1.01 -6.25
C GLN A 78 12.56 -0.85 -5.41
N ARG A 79 13.35 0.20 -5.63
CA ARG A 79 14.53 0.49 -4.81
C ARG A 79 14.16 0.75 -3.35
N ALA A 80 13.15 1.60 -3.11
CA ALA A 80 12.68 1.88 -1.75
C ALA A 80 12.14 0.62 -1.06
N PHE A 81 11.38 -0.21 -1.77
CA PHE A 81 10.86 -1.47 -1.28
C PHE A 81 12.00 -2.41 -0.86
N ASN A 82 12.99 -2.64 -1.73
CA ASN A 82 14.14 -3.50 -1.44
C ASN A 82 15.00 -2.98 -0.29
N GLN A 83 15.18 -1.66 -0.17
CA GLN A 83 15.91 -1.06 0.95
C GLN A 83 15.23 -1.35 2.29
N ILE A 84 13.89 -1.28 2.37
CA ILE A 84 13.16 -1.61 3.60
C ILE A 84 13.30 -3.11 3.94
N LEU A 85 13.27 -3.97 2.92
CA LEU A 85 13.43 -5.42 3.14
C LEU A 85 14.82 -5.83 3.61
N SER A 86 15.84 -5.06 3.25
CA SER A 86 17.22 -5.31 3.69
C SER A 86 17.51 -4.90 5.14
N GLN A 87 16.53 -4.33 5.86
CA GLN A 87 16.64 -3.93 7.27
C GLN A 87 16.06 -4.96 8.25
#